data_AF-A0AAW7SVX1-F1
#
_entry.id   AF-A0AAW7SVX1-F1
#
_cell.length_a   1.000
_cell.length_b   1.000
_cell.length_c   1.000
_cell.angle_alpha   90.00
_cell.angle_beta   90.00
_cell.angle_gamma   90.00
#
_symmetry.space_group_name_H-M   'P 1'
#
loop_
_entity.id
_entity.type
_entity.pdbx_description
1 polymer ?
#
loop_
_entity_poly.entity_id
_entity_poly.type
_entity_poly.pdbx_seq_one_letter_code
_entity_poly.pdbx_strand_id
1 'polypeptide(L)'
;MSRPAAVTADQIRTAVLAMLAEAGDAAPASGTRFRQIVSVRKLRARLGAGDPATLARALNAIEAEVVRAGLTEVAIPDLPPDIADLMRALWQTAVAVQLDDVVRLKQAADANVVAAEAARTDAELRVELLRQEVQTLRTTLVTRDAELADLRAQHGVQRDRCASLEAQADERQVALDALTTEQASRDHAHTTALEAAQHRYEALSKQLLQETAHQREALKKEHTHAVTQLKFAERRIAALEGERDRLDSEVVREREARQQAVGEALALKAVNAQQHAQLGDLLRDIAPKPAQTARAGLATAKRATGSASTKRKGK
;
A
#
# COMPACT_ATOMS: atom_id res chain seq x y z
N MET A 1 -64.57 11.54 -101.47
CA MET A 1 -63.11 11.79 -101.42
C MET A 1 -62.50 11.15 -102.66
N SER A 2 -62.17 11.98 -103.65
CA SER A 2 -61.75 11.56 -104.99
C SER A 2 -60.35 10.89 -104.95
N ARG A 3 -60.22 9.73 -105.57
CA ARG A 3 -58.97 8.96 -105.69
C ARG A 3 -57.94 9.78 -106.48
N PRO A 4 -56.71 10.00 -105.98
CA PRO A 4 -55.68 10.64 -106.79
C PRO A 4 -55.35 9.76 -108.00
N ALA A 5 -55.33 10.34 -109.19
CA ALA A 5 -54.98 9.65 -110.43
C ALA A 5 -53.60 8.98 -110.28
N ALA A 6 -53.52 7.69 -110.62
CA ALA A 6 -52.26 6.96 -110.57
C ALA A 6 -51.33 7.47 -111.67
N VAL A 7 -50.31 8.22 -111.30
CA VAL A 7 -49.24 8.63 -112.21
C VAL A 7 -48.41 7.39 -112.56
N THR A 8 -48.24 7.12 -113.85
CA THR A 8 -47.49 5.94 -114.32
C THR A 8 -45.99 6.20 -114.40
N ALA A 9 -45.17 5.14 -114.37
CA ALA A 9 -43.71 5.25 -114.42
C ALA A 9 -43.20 5.95 -115.69
N ASP A 10 -43.86 5.75 -116.84
CA ASP A 10 -43.52 6.42 -118.08
C ASP A 10 -43.84 7.92 -118.03
N GLN A 11 -44.94 8.31 -117.39
CA GLN A 11 -45.26 9.74 -117.19
C GLN A 11 -44.21 10.44 -116.31
N ILE A 12 -43.71 9.74 -115.28
CA ILE A 12 -42.61 10.24 -114.45
C ILE A 12 -41.34 10.38 -115.29
N ARG A 13 -40.99 9.37 -116.08
CA ARG A 13 -39.78 9.38 -116.93
C ARG A 13 -39.83 10.49 -117.98
N THR A 14 -40.94 10.64 -118.70
CA THR A 14 -41.12 11.70 -119.70
C THR A 14 -41.07 13.09 -119.04
N ALA A 15 -41.68 13.27 -117.86
CA ALA A 15 -41.62 14.54 -117.15
C ALA A 15 -40.22 14.89 -116.64
N VAL A 16 -39.45 13.90 -116.15
CA VAL A 16 -38.06 14.10 -115.72
C VAL A 16 -37.15 14.44 -116.91
N LEU A 17 -37.28 13.73 -118.04
CA LEU A 17 -36.51 14.02 -119.25
C LEU A 17 -36.88 15.38 -119.84
N ALA A 18 -38.15 15.78 -119.80
CA ALA A 18 -38.58 17.12 -120.21
C ALA A 18 -37.98 18.20 -119.30
N MET A 19 -37.95 18.00 -117.98
CA MET A 19 -37.32 18.93 -117.04
C MET A 19 -35.81 19.07 -117.26
N LEU A 20 -35.14 17.99 -117.67
CA LEU A 20 -33.71 18.02 -118.01
C LEU A 20 -33.48 18.70 -119.37
N ALA A 21 -34.34 18.46 -120.36
CA ALA A 21 -34.26 19.08 -121.68
C ALA A 21 -34.55 20.60 -121.64
N GLU A 22 -35.55 21.02 -120.85
CA GLU A 22 -35.87 22.44 -120.64
C GLU A 22 -34.78 23.20 -119.87
N ALA A 23 -34.00 22.49 -119.03
CA ALA A 23 -32.84 23.07 -118.36
C ALA A 23 -31.67 23.33 -119.33
N GLY A 24 -31.76 22.84 -120.58
CA GLY A 24 -30.96 23.32 -121.72
C GLY A 24 -29.46 23.22 -121.55
N ASP A 25 -28.93 22.01 -121.31
CA ASP A 25 -27.48 21.79 -121.16
C ASP A 25 -26.97 20.59 -121.96
N ALA A 26 -25.86 20.81 -122.68
CA ALA A 26 -25.19 19.83 -123.55
C ALA A 26 -24.04 19.06 -122.85
N ALA A 27 -24.06 18.96 -121.51
CA ALA A 27 -23.01 18.30 -120.73
C ALA A 27 -23.56 17.10 -119.91
N PRO A 28 -22.81 15.98 -119.80
CA PRO A 28 -23.32 14.76 -119.17
C PRO A 28 -23.65 14.97 -117.69
N ALA A 29 -24.80 14.43 -117.26
CA ALA A 29 -25.38 14.71 -115.95
C ALA A 29 -24.60 14.02 -114.80
N SER A 30 -23.95 14.80 -113.95
CA SER A 30 -23.49 14.32 -112.64
C SER A 30 -24.68 14.19 -111.68
N GLY A 31 -24.63 13.24 -110.73
CA GLY A 31 -25.73 12.99 -109.80
C GLY A 31 -26.11 14.21 -108.94
N THR A 32 -25.13 15.05 -108.60
CA THR A 32 -25.37 16.33 -107.89
C THR A 32 -26.16 17.31 -108.75
N ARG A 33 -25.89 17.40 -110.05
CA ARG A 33 -26.61 18.29 -110.99
C ARG A 33 -28.03 17.79 -111.26
N PHE A 34 -28.22 16.48 -111.42
CA PHE A 34 -29.54 15.86 -111.57
C PHE A 34 -30.47 16.24 -110.42
N ARG A 35 -29.99 16.17 -109.17
CA ARG A 35 -30.76 16.52 -107.97
C ARG A 35 -31.07 18.02 -107.82
N GLN A 36 -30.25 18.90 -108.40
CA GLN A 36 -30.52 20.34 -108.41
C GLN A 36 -31.68 20.68 -109.35
N ILE A 37 -31.68 20.09 -110.53
CA ILE A 37 -32.69 20.33 -111.57
C ILE A 37 -34.00 19.63 -111.20
N VAL A 38 -33.90 18.36 -110.82
CA VAL A 38 -35.04 17.48 -110.57
C VAL A 38 -35.10 17.11 -109.10
N SER A 39 -36.23 17.42 -108.45
CA SER A 39 -36.50 17.02 -107.06
C SER A 39 -37.92 16.48 -106.95
N VAL A 40 -38.18 15.65 -105.93
CA VAL A 40 -39.52 15.07 -105.67
C VAL A 40 -40.58 16.17 -105.61
N ARG A 41 -40.25 17.33 -105.01
CA ARG A 41 -41.15 18.49 -104.92
C ARG A 41 -41.46 19.11 -106.28
N LYS A 42 -40.43 19.35 -107.10
CA LYS A 42 -40.58 19.94 -108.46
C LYS A 42 -41.34 18.98 -109.39
N LEU A 43 -41.01 17.69 -109.32
CA LEU A 43 -41.65 16.64 -110.10
C LEU A 43 -43.13 16.49 -109.74
N ARG A 44 -43.46 16.49 -108.44
CA ARG A 44 -44.86 16.48 -107.97
C ARG A 44 -45.63 17.73 -108.37
N ALA A 45 -44.99 18.91 -108.35
CA ALA A 45 -45.62 20.15 -108.81
C ALA A 45 -45.96 20.11 -110.31
N ARG A 46 -45.13 19.46 -111.14
CA ARG A 46 -45.41 19.28 -112.57
C ARG A 46 -46.47 18.21 -112.87
N LEU A 47 -46.48 17.13 -112.10
CA LEU A 47 -47.41 16.02 -112.33
C LEU A 47 -48.78 16.22 -111.67
N GLY A 48 -48.91 17.20 -110.76
CA GLY A 48 -50.15 17.53 -110.04
C GLY A 48 -50.61 16.48 -109.03
N ALA A 49 -50.05 15.28 -109.04
CA ALA A 49 -50.34 14.16 -108.15
C ALA A 49 -49.13 13.21 -108.03
N GLY A 50 -49.17 12.29 -107.06
CA GLY A 50 -48.13 11.27 -106.85
C GLY A 50 -47.68 11.14 -105.39
N ASP A 51 -47.45 9.91 -104.95
CA ASP A 51 -46.92 9.61 -103.62
C ASP A 51 -45.40 9.92 -103.55
N PRO A 52 -44.93 10.72 -102.57
CA PRO A 52 -43.51 11.08 -102.45
C PRO A 52 -42.54 9.89 -102.43
N ALA A 53 -42.93 8.76 -101.84
CA ALA A 53 -42.05 7.60 -101.72
C ALA A 53 -41.87 6.83 -103.05
N THR A 54 -42.88 6.86 -103.92
CA THR A 54 -42.80 6.26 -105.27
C THR A 54 -42.07 7.18 -106.23
N LEU A 55 -42.31 8.49 -106.15
CA LEU A 55 -41.56 9.49 -106.92
C LEU A 55 -40.06 9.50 -106.56
N ALA A 56 -39.70 9.38 -105.28
CA ALA A 56 -38.30 9.32 -104.85
C ALA A 56 -37.59 8.06 -105.35
N ARG A 57 -38.25 6.90 -105.34
CA ARG A 57 -37.70 5.65 -105.86
C ARG A 57 -37.51 5.70 -107.38
N ALA A 58 -38.50 6.20 -108.12
CA ALA A 58 -38.40 6.40 -109.56
C ALA A 58 -37.30 7.41 -109.92
N LEU A 59 -37.16 8.50 -109.16
CA LEU A 59 -36.09 9.49 -109.34
C LEU A 59 -34.70 8.90 -109.12
N ASN A 60 -34.49 8.11 -108.07
CA ASN A 60 -33.19 7.47 -107.80
C ASN A 60 -32.83 6.44 -108.88
N ALA A 61 -33.81 5.71 -109.40
CA ALA A 61 -33.60 4.78 -110.52
C ALA A 61 -33.21 5.52 -111.79
N ILE A 62 -33.93 6.61 -112.13
CA ILE A 62 -33.62 7.45 -113.30
C ILE A 62 -32.27 8.18 -113.11
N GLU A 63 -31.93 8.64 -111.90
CA GLU A 63 -30.62 9.24 -111.58
C GLU A 63 -29.50 8.22 -111.85
N ALA A 64 -29.64 6.99 -111.36
CA ALA A 64 -28.64 5.95 -111.58
C ALA A 64 -28.51 5.58 -113.06
N GLU A 65 -29.60 5.55 -113.82
CA GLU A 65 -29.60 5.30 -115.28
C GLU A 65 -28.91 6.44 -116.05
N VAL A 66 -29.28 7.70 -115.80
CA VAL A 66 -28.75 8.88 -116.50
C VAL A 66 -27.28 9.13 -116.13
N VAL A 67 -26.89 8.97 -114.86
CA VAL A 67 -25.48 9.13 -114.43
C VAL A 67 -24.62 8.00 -114.99
N ARG A 68 -25.13 6.77 -115.07
CA ARG A 68 -24.40 5.65 -115.69
C ARG A 68 -24.22 5.84 -117.20
N ALA A 69 -25.26 6.32 -117.90
CA ALA A 69 -25.18 6.68 -119.31
C ALA A 69 -24.21 7.86 -119.55
N GLY A 70 -24.21 8.85 -118.66
CA GLY A 70 -23.28 9.98 -118.72
C GLY A 70 -21.82 9.60 -118.44
N LEU A 71 -21.56 8.56 -117.64
CA LEU A 71 -20.21 8.04 -117.41
C LEU A 71 -19.68 7.24 -118.62
N THR A 72 -20.55 6.58 -119.39
CA THR A 72 -20.14 5.89 -120.63
C THR A 72 -19.83 6.86 -121.78
N GLU A 73 -20.31 8.11 -121.72
CA GLU A 73 -20.02 9.16 -122.70
C GLU A 73 -18.78 10.01 -122.36
N VAL A 74 -18.11 9.76 -121.22
CA VAL A 74 -16.79 10.34 -120.95
C VAL A 74 -15.74 9.59 -121.77
N ALA A 75 -15.71 9.88 -123.07
CA ALA A 75 -14.60 9.54 -123.93
C ALA A 75 -13.43 10.47 -123.58
N ILE A 76 -12.45 9.94 -122.84
CA ILE A 76 -11.13 10.58 -122.73
C ILE A 76 -10.51 10.49 -124.14
N PRO A 77 -10.21 11.60 -124.84
CA PRO A 77 -9.75 11.56 -126.22
C PRO A 77 -8.40 10.85 -126.34
N ASP A 78 -8.34 9.84 -127.22
CA ASP A 78 -7.18 9.16 -127.81
C ASP A 78 -5.90 9.06 -126.97
N LEU A 79 -6.00 8.31 -125.86
CA LEU A 79 -4.82 7.68 -125.29
C LEU A 79 -4.59 6.35 -126.05
N PRO A 80 -3.43 6.14 -126.70
CA PRO A 80 -3.10 4.88 -127.36
C PRO A 80 -3.34 3.68 -126.42
N PRO A 81 -3.92 2.58 -126.92
CA PRO A 81 -4.38 1.46 -126.08
C PRO A 81 -3.26 0.91 -125.19
N ASP A 82 -2.04 0.83 -125.72
CA ASP A 82 -0.86 0.37 -124.98
C ASP A 82 -0.50 1.29 -123.78
N ILE A 83 -0.69 2.60 -123.92
CA ILE A 83 -0.46 3.57 -122.84
C ILE A 83 -1.59 3.50 -121.81
N ALA A 84 -2.83 3.30 -122.25
CA ALA A 84 -3.98 3.13 -121.35
C ALA A 84 -3.88 1.85 -120.52
N ASP A 85 -3.36 0.77 -121.09
CA ASP A 85 -3.10 -0.49 -120.40
C ASP A 85 -1.92 -0.36 -119.41
N LEU A 86 -0.84 0.33 -119.81
CA LEU A 86 0.29 0.62 -118.92
C LEU A 86 -0.13 1.50 -117.73
N MET A 87 -0.93 2.55 -117.97
CA MET A 87 -1.46 3.42 -116.92
C MET A 87 -2.45 2.68 -116.00
N ARG A 88 -3.28 1.78 -116.54
CA ARG A 88 -4.13 0.90 -115.72
C ARG A 88 -3.29 -0.05 -114.86
N ALA A 89 -2.23 -0.64 -115.41
CA ALA A 89 -1.31 -1.50 -114.64
C ALA A 89 -0.56 -0.73 -113.55
N LEU A 90 -0.07 0.48 -113.85
CA LEU A 90 0.58 1.37 -112.86
C LEU A 90 -0.41 1.80 -111.77
N TRP A 91 -1.65 2.12 -112.12
CA TRP A 91 -2.68 2.44 -111.15
C TRP A 91 -3.04 1.24 -110.28
N GLN A 92 -3.23 0.05 -110.87
CA GLN A 92 -3.53 -1.19 -110.13
C GLN A 92 -2.40 -1.57 -109.17
N THR A 93 -1.14 -1.45 -109.60
CA THR A 93 0.02 -1.70 -108.74
C THR A 93 0.15 -0.67 -107.62
N ALA A 94 -0.06 0.62 -107.90
CA ALA A 94 -0.08 1.66 -106.86
C ALA A 94 -1.20 1.45 -105.83
N VAL A 95 -2.41 1.08 -106.28
CA VAL A 95 -3.55 0.76 -105.42
C VAL A 95 -3.28 -0.51 -104.60
N ALA A 96 -2.64 -1.53 -105.18
CA ALA A 96 -2.24 -2.73 -104.45
C ALA A 96 -1.24 -2.42 -103.32
N VAL A 97 -0.20 -1.62 -103.59
CA VAL A 97 0.76 -1.18 -102.57
C VAL A 97 0.07 -0.37 -101.46
N GLN A 98 -0.84 0.54 -101.81
CA GLN A 98 -1.60 1.29 -100.80
C GLN A 98 -2.53 0.40 -99.97
N LEU A 99 -3.17 -0.61 -100.58
CA LEU A 99 -3.96 -1.60 -99.86
C LEU A 99 -3.09 -2.44 -98.91
N ASP A 100 -1.90 -2.86 -99.35
CA ASP A 100 -0.95 -3.59 -98.52
C ASP A 100 -0.47 -2.73 -97.32
N ASP A 101 -0.20 -1.45 -97.53
CA ASP A 101 0.15 -0.51 -96.45
C ASP A 101 -1.00 -0.31 -95.46
N VAL A 102 -2.24 -0.21 -95.95
CA VAL A 102 -3.44 -0.15 -95.08
C VAL A 102 -3.60 -1.45 -94.28
N VAL A 103 -3.38 -2.60 -94.90
CA VAL A 103 -3.43 -3.90 -94.19
C VAL A 103 -2.33 -3.98 -93.13
N ARG A 104 -1.11 -3.56 -93.45
CA ARG A 104 0.00 -3.48 -92.48
C ARG A 104 -0.31 -2.53 -91.33
N LEU A 105 -0.85 -1.34 -91.62
CA LEU A 105 -1.25 -0.38 -90.59
C LEU A 105 -2.35 -0.94 -89.70
N LYS A 106 -3.34 -1.66 -90.26
CA LYS A 106 -4.37 -2.35 -89.48
C LYS A 106 -3.76 -3.41 -88.56
N GLN A 107 -2.89 -4.27 -89.10
CA GLN A 107 -2.21 -5.29 -88.31
C GLN A 107 -1.36 -4.68 -87.17
N ALA A 108 -0.64 -3.58 -87.45
CA ALA A 108 0.13 -2.87 -86.43
C ALA A 108 -0.78 -2.20 -85.38
N ALA A 109 -1.92 -1.65 -85.79
CA ALA A 109 -2.91 -1.09 -84.87
C ALA A 109 -3.52 -2.18 -83.98
N ASP A 110 -3.91 -3.32 -84.56
CA ASP A 110 -4.45 -4.47 -83.81
C ASP A 110 -3.41 -5.00 -82.81
N ALA A 111 -2.15 -5.13 -83.22
CA ALA A 111 -1.06 -5.53 -82.34
C ALA A 111 -0.85 -4.53 -81.18
N ASN A 112 -0.93 -3.23 -81.45
CA ASN A 112 -0.81 -2.18 -80.43
C ASN A 112 -1.99 -2.20 -79.45
N VAL A 113 -3.22 -2.47 -79.91
CA VAL A 113 -4.40 -2.60 -79.06
C VAL A 113 -4.23 -3.80 -78.12
N VAL A 114 -3.83 -4.96 -78.65
CA VAL A 114 -3.58 -6.16 -77.84
C VAL A 114 -2.48 -5.90 -76.80
N ALA A 115 -1.39 -5.24 -77.18
CA ALA A 115 -0.32 -4.89 -76.26
C ALA A 115 -0.79 -3.91 -75.17
N ALA A 116 -1.61 -2.91 -75.51
CA ALA A 116 -2.17 -1.96 -74.56
C ALA A 116 -3.18 -2.63 -73.60
N GLU A 117 -3.99 -3.56 -74.09
CA GLU A 117 -4.91 -4.35 -73.26
C GLU A 117 -4.15 -5.28 -72.30
N ALA A 118 -3.07 -5.92 -72.75
CA ALA A 118 -2.19 -6.71 -71.90
C ALA A 118 -1.51 -5.84 -70.82
N ALA A 119 -0.98 -4.68 -71.19
CA ALA A 119 -0.38 -3.74 -70.23
C ALA A 119 -1.41 -3.20 -69.23
N ARG A 120 -2.64 -2.95 -69.68
CA ARG A 120 -3.75 -2.52 -68.82
C ARG A 120 -4.13 -3.61 -67.82
N THR A 121 -4.29 -4.85 -68.27
CA THR A 121 -4.64 -5.97 -67.37
C THR A 121 -3.54 -6.23 -66.34
N ASP A 122 -2.26 -6.17 -66.73
CA ASP A 122 -1.13 -6.27 -65.79
C ASP A 122 -1.13 -5.13 -64.76
N ALA A 123 -1.37 -3.89 -65.20
CA ALA A 123 -1.49 -2.75 -64.29
C ALA A 123 -2.68 -2.88 -63.31
N GLU A 124 -3.84 -3.35 -63.79
CA GLU A 124 -5.02 -3.62 -62.95
C GLU A 124 -4.71 -4.70 -61.90
N LEU A 125 -4.08 -5.80 -62.27
CA LEU A 125 -3.64 -6.86 -61.34
C LEU A 125 -2.67 -6.32 -60.28
N ARG A 126 -1.70 -5.50 -60.70
CA ARG A 126 -0.73 -4.89 -59.77
C ARG A 126 -1.39 -3.94 -58.79
N VAL A 127 -2.39 -3.17 -59.24
CA VAL A 127 -3.16 -2.28 -58.35
C VAL A 127 -3.96 -3.10 -57.33
N GLU A 128 -4.59 -4.21 -57.73
CA GLU A 128 -5.31 -5.08 -56.80
C GLU A 128 -4.38 -5.73 -55.77
N LEU A 129 -3.21 -6.19 -56.19
CA LEU A 129 -2.20 -6.74 -55.27
C LEU A 129 -1.74 -5.68 -54.25
N LEU A 130 -1.43 -4.46 -54.70
CA LEU A 130 -1.06 -3.36 -53.80
C LEU A 130 -2.20 -2.97 -52.85
N ARG A 131 -3.46 -3.03 -53.29
CA ARG A 131 -4.62 -2.78 -52.41
C ARG A 131 -4.71 -3.84 -51.31
N GLN A 132 -4.49 -5.11 -51.63
CA GLN A 132 -4.49 -6.20 -50.65
C GLN A 132 -3.32 -6.08 -49.66
N GLU A 133 -2.13 -5.72 -50.13
CA GLU A 133 -0.97 -5.46 -49.27
C GLU A 133 -1.22 -4.29 -48.32
N VAL A 134 -1.74 -3.16 -48.82
CA VAL A 134 -2.09 -2.00 -47.99
C VAL A 134 -3.16 -2.37 -46.95
N GLN A 135 -4.15 -3.18 -47.33
CA GLN A 135 -5.17 -3.64 -46.38
C GLN A 135 -4.57 -4.52 -45.30
N THR A 136 -3.66 -5.42 -45.65
CA THR A 136 -2.95 -6.30 -44.70
C THR A 136 -2.04 -5.49 -43.76
N LEU A 137 -1.36 -4.48 -44.27
CA LEU A 137 -0.54 -3.58 -43.45
C LEU A 137 -1.41 -2.75 -42.50
N ARG A 138 -2.59 -2.30 -42.94
CA ARG A 138 -3.54 -1.59 -42.07
C ARG A 138 -4.07 -2.48 -40.95
N THR A 139 -4.43 -3.73 -41.23
CA THR A 139 -4.91 -4.65 -40.18
C THR A 139 -3.80 -4.97 -39.18
N THR A 140 -2.57 -5.22 -39.64
CA THR A 140 -1.43 -5.46 -38.74
C THR A 140 -1.11 -4.23 -37.88
N LEU A 141 -1.18 -3.02 -38.44
CA LEU A 141 -0.99 -1.78 -37.69
C LEU A 141 -2.06 -1.61 -36.60
N VAL A 142 -3.34 -1.83 -36.93
CA VAL A 142 -4.43 -1.76 -35.94
C VAL A 142 -4.24 -2.77 -34.80
N THR A 143 -3.82 -4.00 -35.12
CA THR A 143 -3.51 -5.01 -34.09
C THR A 143 -2.35 -4.57 -33.21
N ARG A 144 -1.28 -4.04 -33.78
CA ARG A 144 -0.13 -3.51 -33.02
C ARG A 144 -0.52 -2.34 -32.12
N ASP A 145 -1.37 -1.43 -32.60
CA ASP A 145 -1.86 -0.31 -31.80
C ASP A 145 -2.72 -0.77 -30.62
N ALA A 146 -3.55 -1.81 -30.81
CA ALA A 146 -4.30 -2.43 -29.73
C ALA A 146 -3.38 -3.10 -28.69
N GLU A 147 -2.40 -3.89 -29.14
CA GLU A 147 -1.39 -4.50 -28.26
C GLU A 147 -0.60 -3.44 -27.46
N LEU A 148 -0.22 -2.32 -28.10
CA LEU A 148 0.47 -1.22 -27.43
C LEU A 148 -0.43 -0.50 -26.42
N ALA A 149 -1.71 -0.32 -26.72
CA ALA A 149 -2.67 0.26 -25.78
C ALA A 149 -2.84 -0.65 -24.55
N ASP A 150 -2.97 -1.95 -24.74
CA ASP A 150 -3.08 -2.94 -23.66
C ASP A 150 -1.81 -2.97 -22.79
N LEU A 151 -0.63 -2.96 -23.40
CA LEU A 151 0.64 -2.91 -22.66
C LEU A 151 0.78 -1.61 -21.85
N ARG A 152 0.35 -0.46 -22.39
CA ARG A 152 0.34 0.81 -21.65
C ARG A 152 -0.64 0.78 -20.48
N ALA A 153 -1.82 0.19 -20.65
CA ALA A 153 -2.78 0.01 -19.57
C ALA A 153 -2.23 -0.89 -18.47
N GLN A 154 -1.63 -2.02 -18.83
CA GLN A 154 -0.98 -2.94 -17.88
C GLN A 154 0.17 -2.27 -17.13
N HIS A 155 1.02 -1.51 -17.83
CA HIS A 155 2.10 -0.75 -17.21
C HIS A 155 1.57 0.31 -16.22
N GLY A 156 0.47 1.00 -16.55
CA GLY A 156 -0.21 1.91 -15.63
C GLY A 156 -0.63 1.22 -14.34
N VAL A 157 -1.33 0.08 -14.45
CA VAL A 157 -1.76 -0.72 -13.28
C VAL A 157 -0.56 -1.19 -12.43
N GLN A 158 0.53 -1.64 -13.05
CA GLN A 158 1.72 -2.04 -12.30
C GLN A 158 2.40 -0.86 -11.61
N ARG A 159 2.45 0.31 -12.26
CA ARG A 159 2.99 1.53 -11.65
C ARG A 159 2.19 1.95 -10.42
N ASP A 160 0.86 1.91 -10.50
CA ASP A 160 -0.03 2.22 -9.38
C ASP A 160 0.16 1.22 -8.23
N ARG A 161 0.32 -0.07 -8.56
CA ARG A 161 0.62 -1.11 -7.57
C ARG A 161 1.97 -0.88 -6.89
N CYS A 162 3.02 -0.54 -7.64
CA CYS A 162 4.33 -0.22 -7.07
C CYS A 162 4.25 1.00 -6.15
N ALA A 163 3.61 2.09 -6.58
CA ALA A 163 3.41 3.28 -5.75
C ALA A 163 2.64 2.97 -4.45
N SER A 164 1.62 2.11 -4.53
CA SER A 164 0.88 1.67 -3.34
C SER A 164 1.74 0.82 -2.40
N LEU A 165 2.58 -0.08 -2.92
CA LEU A 165 3.48 -0.89 -2.11
C LEU A 165 4.59 -0.04 -1.47
N GLU A 166 5.13 0.94 -2.18
CA GLU A 166 6.10 1.91 -1.66
C GLU A 166 5.49 2.71 -0.50
N ALA A 167 4.29 3.27 -0.67
CA ALA A 167 3.60 3.98 0.40
C ALA A 167 3.37 3.09 1.63
N GLN A 168 2.96 1.83 1.43
CA GLN A 168 2.80 0.87 2.53
C GLN A 168 4.13 0.49 3.20
N ALA A 169 5.24 0.49 2.46
CA ALA A 169 6.57 0.23 3.02
C ALA A 169 7.02 1.41 3.89
N ASP A 170 6.82 2.63 3.41
CA ASP A 170 7.11 3.86 4.15
C ASP A 170 6.28 3.96 5.43
N GLU A 171 4.98 3.69 5.37
CA GLU A 171 4.11 3.64 6.55
C GLU A 171 4.59 2.62 7.60
N ARG A 172 4.99 1.42 7.15
CA ARG A 172 5.53 0.38 8.05
C ARG A 172 6.87 0.80 8.63
N GLN A 173 7.74 1.45 7.86
CA GLN A 173 9.02 1.93 8.33
C GLN A 173 8.83 2.99 9.43
N VAL A 174 7.93 3.95 9.21
CA VAL A 174 7.57 4.95 10.23
C VAL A 174 7.04 4.30 11.51
N ALA A 175 6.19 3.28 11.38
CA ALA A 175 5.66 2.55 12.54
C ALA A 175 6.76 1.79 13.30
N LEU A 176 7.71 1.18 12.60
CA LEU A 176 8.87 0.52 13.21
C LEU A 176 9.78 1.53 13.93
N ASP A 177 10.05 2.68 13.33
CA ASP A 177 10.85 3.73 13.93
C ASP A 177 10.17 4.30 15.19
N ALA A 178 8.84 4.45 15.17
CA ALA A 178 8.06 4.83 16.35
C ALA A 178 8.13 3.78 17.48
N LEU A 179 8.00 2.49 17.15
CA LEU A 179 8.08 1.42 18.14
C LEU A 179 9.49 1.27 18.75
N THR A 180 10.53 1.41 17.92
CA THR A 180 11.92 1.33 18.40
C THR A 180 12.27 2.50 19.32
N THR A 181 11.83 3.71 19.00
CA THR A 181 12.00 4.88 19.89
C THR A 181 11.21 4.73 21.19
N GLU A 182 9.98 4.22 21.13
CA GLU A 182 9.19 3.94 22.33
C GLU A 182 9.85 2.86 23.20
N GLN A 183 10.37 1.79 22.61
CA GLN A 183 11.09 0.74 23.32
C GLN A 183 12.36 1.29 23.99
N ALA A 184 13.17 2.08 23.28
CA ALA A 184 14.34 2.71 23.85
C ALA A 184 13.98 3.63 25.05
N SER A 185 12.85 4.35 24.96
CA SER A 185 12.37 5.18 26.07
C SER A 185 11.93 4.36 27.29
N ARG A 186 11.27 3.21 27.07
CA ARG A 186 10.87 2.28 28.14
C ARG A 186 12.08 1.64 28.81
N ASP A 187 13.05 1.20 28.01
CA ASP A 187 14.29 0.61 28.52
C ASP A 187 15.06 1.63 29.36
N HIS A 188 15.18 2.87 28.88
CA HIS A 188 15.80 3.94 29.65
C HIS A 188 15.05 4.19 30.97
N ALA A 189 13.73 4.36 30.93
CA ALA A 189 12.92 4.57 32.13
C ALA A 189 13.05 3.41 33.14
N HIS A 190 13.09 2.17 32.65
CA HIS A 190 13.30 0.98 33.47
C HIS A 190 14.69 0.96 34.11
N THR A 191 15.75 1.26 33.36
CA THR A 191 17.12 1.34 33.91
C THR A 191 17.22 2.41 35.00
N THR A 192 16.68 3.61 34.77
CA THR A 192 16.66 4.67 35.77
C THR A 192 15.85 4.30 37.02
N ALA A 193 14.72 3.60 36.86
CA ALA A 193 13.92 3.13 37.99
C ALA A 193 14.67 2.08 38.83
N LEU A 194 15.40 1.17 38.18
CA LEU A 194 16.25 0.19 38.84
C LEU A 194 17.40 0.85 39.61
N GLU A 195 18.12 1.79 39.00
CA GLU A 195 19.20 2.55 39.66
C GLU A 195 18.66 3.31 40.88
N ALA A 196 17.52 3.98 40.75
CA ALA A 196 16.87 4.67 41.87
C ALA A 196 16.41 3.70 42.98
N ALA A 197 15.97 2.49 42.64
CA ALA A 197 15.67 1.46 43.63
C ALA A 197 16.94 0.98 44.34
N GLN A 198 18.00 0.67 43.60
CA GLN A 198 19.29 0.25 44.15
C GLN A 198 19.86 1.29 45.11
N HIS A 199 19.88 2.56 44.73
CA HIS A 199 20.32 3.65 45.61
C HIS A 199 19.48 3.75 46.89
N ARG A 200 18.17 3.55 46.82
CA ARG A 200 17.29 3.53 48.02
C ARG A 200 17.61 2.34 48.93
N TYR A 201 17.80 1.14 48.38
CA TYR A 201 18.19 -0.04 49.15
C TYR A 201 19.59 0.12 49.79
N GLU A 202 20.55 0.69 49.07
CA GLU A 202 21.88 1.00 49.61
C GLU A 202 21.81 2.04 50.74
N ALA A 203 21.00 3.08 50.59
CA ALA A 203 20.81 4.09 51.62
C ALA A 203 20.16 3.49 52.89
N LEU A 204 19.09 2.71 52.73
CA LEU A 204 18.41 2.03 53.84
C LEU A 204 19.32 1.02 54.52
N SER A 205 20.12 0.25 53.78
CA SER A 205 21.06 -0.71 54.38
C SER A 205 22.15 0.00 55.19
N LYS A 206 22.69 1.13 54.70
CA LYS A 206 23.62 1.98 55.46
C LYS A 206 22.97 2.55 56.72
N GLN A 207 21.74 3.04 56.64
CA GLN A 207 20.98 3.54 57.79
C GLN A 207 20.77 2.45 58.83
N LEU A 208 20.35 1.25 58.43
CA LEU A 208 20.15 0.11 59.33
C LEU A 208 21.46 -0.31 60.01
N LEU A 209 22.59 -0.31 59.29
CA LEU A 209 23.90 -0.58 59.89
C LEU A 209 24.29 0.50 60.92
N GLN A 210 24.00 1.78 60.64
CA GLN A 210 24.24 2.86 61.58
C GLN A 210 23.35 2.73 62.82
N GLU A 211 22.04 2.54 62.65
CA GLU A 211 21.10 2.37 63.76
C GLU A 211 21.45 1.16 64.64
N THR A 212 21.80 0.03 64.04
CA THR A 212 22.23 -1.15 64.80
C THR A 212 23.56 -0.93 65.52
N ALA A 213 24.49 -0.15 64.96
CA ALA A 213 25.70 0.27 65.67
C ALA A 213 25.37 1.18 66.88
N HIS A 214 24.48 2.17 66.70
CA HIS A 214 24.03 3.07 67.77
C HIS A 214 23.31 2.29 68.89
N GLN A 215 22.43 1.35 68.55
CA GLN A 215 21.77 0.48 69.51
C GLN A 215 22.76 -0.37 70.31
N ARG A 216 23.78 -0.95 69.66
CA ARG A 216 24.84 -1.71 70.36
C ARG A 216 25.62 -0.83 71.32
N GLU A 217 25.95 0.40 70.93
CA GLU A 217 26.64 1.34 71.81
C GLU A 217 25.77 1.79 73.00
N ALA A 218 24.48 2.05 72.76
CA ALA A 218 23.52 2.37 73.82
C ALA A 218 23.41 1.23 74.83
N LEU A 219 23.21 -0.01 74.37
CA LEU A 219 23.15 -1.20 75.22
C LEU A 219 24.46 -1.43 76.00
N LYS A 220 25.63 -1.20 75.38
CA LYS A 220 26.92 -1.26 76.08
C LYS A 220 26.98 -0.22 77.20
N LYS A 221 26.56 1.02 76.95
CA LYS A 221 26.52 2.09 77.95
C LYS A 221 25.57 1.74 79.10
N GLU A 222 24.36 1.28 78.81
CA GLU A 222 23.38 0.83 79.82
C GLU A 222 23.92 -0.33 80.65
N HIS A 223 24.53 -1.33 80.01
CA HIS A 223 25.18 -2.44 80.72
C HIS A 223 26.31 -1.94 81.64
N THR A 224 27.17 -1.04 81.16
CA THR A 224 28.23 -0.48 82.03
C THR A 224 27.64 0.29 83.20
N HIS A 225 26.56 1.04 82.99
CA HIS A 225 25.86 1.75 84.04
C HIS A 225 25.26 0.78 85.08
N ALA A 226 24.54 -0.25 84.63
CA ALA A 226 23.99 -1.28 85.51
C ALA A 226 25.09 -2.00 86.31
N VAL A 227 26.22 -2.36 85.70
CA VAL A 227 27.37 -2.96 86.40
C VAL A 227 27.94 -2.02 87.45
N THR A 228 28.06 -0.71 87.16
CA THR A 228 28.52 0.26 88.18
C THR A 228 27.53 0.39 89.34
N GLN A 229 26.23 0.40 89.07
CA GLN A 229 25.20 0.41 90.12
C GLN A 229 25.23 -0.86 90.97
N LEU A 230 25.38 -2.03 90.34
CA LEU A 230 25.52 -3.32 91.03
C LEU A 230 26.75 -3.31 91.95
N LYS A 231 27.92 -2.90 91.44
CA LYS A 231 29.14 -2.77 92.27
C LYS A 231 28.97 -1.79 93.43
N PHE A 232 28.23 -0.70 93.23
CA PHE A 232 27.92 0.24 94.31
C PHE A 232 26.98 -0.38 95.35
N ALA A 233 25.93 -1.09 94.92
CA ALA A 233 25.02 -1.80 95.80
C ALA A 233 25.73 -2.92 96.59
N GLU A 234 26.59 -3.71 95.93
CA GLU A 234 27.44 -4.73 96.55
C GLU A 234 28.34 -4.13 97.64
N ARG A 235 29.01 -3.00 97.35
CA ARG A 235 29.82 -2.28 98.35
C ARG A 235 28.99 -1.79 99.53
N ARG A 236 27.78 -1.29 99.29
CA ARG A 236 26.86 -0.85 100.34
C ARG A 236 26.39 -2.02 101.19
N ILE A 237 26.07 -3.16 100.58
CA ILE A 237 25.70 -4.39 101.30
C ILE A 237 26.86 -4.84 102.17
N ALA A 238 28.07 -4.94 101.62
CA ALA A 238 29.27 -5.34 102.38
C ALA A 238 29.56 -4.39 103.56
N ALA A 239 29.33 -3.08 103.39
CA ALA A 239 29.44 -2.12 104.48
C ALA A 239 28.39 -2.35 105.58
N LEU A 240 27.13 -2.56 105.21
CA LEU A 240 26.03 -2.86 106.15
C LEU A 240 26.23 -4.20 106.85
N GLU A 241 26.72 -5.22 106.15
CA GLU A 241 27.10 -6.52 106.74
C GLU A 241 28.24 -6.36 107.75
N GLY A 242 29.27 -5.58 107.40
CA GLY A 242 30.36 -5.26 108.32
C GLY A 242 29.91 -4.46 109.56
N GLU A 243 28.96 -3.53 109.41
CA GLU A 243 28.32 -2.84 110.53
C GLU A 243 27.49 -3.78 111.40
N ARG A 244 26.71 -4.68 110.78
CA ARG A 244 25.94 -5.71 111.48
C ARG A 244 26.86 -6.61 112.30
N ASP A 245 27.94 -7.12 111.71
CA ASP A 245 28.86 -8.02 112.39
C ASP A 245 29.58 -7.32 113.56
N ARG A 246 29.89 -6.02 113.44
CA ARG A 246 30.38 -5.19 114.56
C ARG A 246 29.33 -5.08 115.67
N LEU A 247 28.10 -4.72 115.35
CA LEU A 247 27.00 -4.62 116.32
C LEU A 247 26.73 -5.97 117.01
N ASP A 248 26.76 -7.08 116.26
CA ASP A 248 26.63 -8.43 116.82
C ASP A 248 27.77 -8.73 117.80
N SER A 249 29.02 -8.36 117.46
CA SER A 249 30.16 -8.50 118.37
C SER A 249 30.04 -7.62 119.62
N GLU A 250 29.51 -6.40 119.49
CA GLU A 250 29.23 -5.50 120.62
C GLU A 250 28.13 -6.08 121.53
N VAL A 251 27.05 -6.64 120.95
CA VAL A 251 25.99 -7.31 121.71
C VAL A 251 26.53 -8.54 122.45
N VAL A 252 27.42 -9.33 121.83
CA VAL A 252 28.08 -10.46 122.50
C VAL A 252 28.94 -9.97 123.66
N ARG A 253 29.79 -8.95 123.45
CA ARG A 253 30.61 -8.35 124.51
C ARG A 253 29.78 -7.78 125.65
N GLU A 254 28.67 -7.10 125.35
CA GLU A 254 27.72 -6.60 126.33
C GLU A 254 27.06 -7.76 127.11
N ARG A 255 26.72 -8.86 126.44
CA ARG A 255 26.20 -10.07 127.13
C ARG A 255 27.25 -10.70 128.02
N GLU A 256 28.50 -10.80 127.56
CA GLU A 256 29.63 -11.30 128.36
C GLU A 256 29.90 -10.40 129.56
N ALA A 257 29.94 -9.07 129.37
CA ALA A 257 30.11 -8.10 130.44
C ALA A 257 28.95 -8.15 131.44
N ARG A 258 27.69 -8.30 130.97
CA ARG A 258 26.54 -8.53 131.85
C ARG A 258 26.63 -9.86 132.59
N GLN A 259 27.07 -10.94 131.94
CA GLN A 259 27.27 -12.23 132.58
C GLN A 259 28.39 -12.18 133.63
N GLN A 260 29.48 -11.46 133.35
CA GLN A 260 30.55 -11.18 134.29
C GLN A 260 30.03 -10.35 135.46
N ALA A 261 29.34 -9.24 135.22
CA ALA A 261 28.74 -8.41 136.28
C ALA A 261 27.70 -9.18 137.12
N VAL A 262 26.90 -10.05 136.50
CA VAL A 262 26.00 -10.96 137.22
C VAL A 262 26.79 -11.98 138.03
N GLY A 263 27.85 -12.56 137.48
CA GLY A 263 28.76 -13.48 138.17
C GLY A 263 29.48 -12.83 139.35
N GLU A 264 29.98 -11.60 139.18
CA GLU A 264 30.58 -10.76 140.21
C GLU A 264 29.55 -10.37 141.26
N ALA A 265 28.34 -9.97 140.88
CA ALA A 265 27.26 -9.68 141.83
C ALA A 265 26.86 -10.93 142.63
N LEU A 266 26.82 -12.11 142.00
CA LEU A 266 26.60 -13.38 142.69
C LEU A 266 27.78 -13.75 143.60
N ALA A 267 29.03 -13.50 143.18
CA ALA A 267 30.22 -13.69 144.00
C ALA A 267 30.24 -12.74 145.20
N LEU A 268 29.93 -11.45 145.00
CA LEU A 268 29.76 -10.47 146.07
C LEU A 268 28.60 -10.85 146.99
N LYS A 269 27.48 -11.36 146.46
CA LYS A 269 26.38 -11.90 147.27
C LYS A 269 26.82 -13.13 148.08
N ALA A 270 27.63 -14.01 147.51
CA ALA A 270 28.19 -15.16 148.21
C ALA A 270 29.20 -14.74 149.29
N VAL A 271 30.09 -13.79 149.00
CA VAL A 271 31.02 -13.19 149.99
C VAL A 271 30.26 -12.47 151.09
N ASN A 272 29.22 -11.71 150.76
CA ASN A 272 28.37 -11.03 151.74
C ASN A 272 27.61 -12.06 152.61
N ALA A 273 27.10 -13.14 152.01
CA ALA A 273 26.54 -14.27 152.76
C ALA A 273 27.59 -14.95 153.66
N GLN A 274 28.83 -15.08 153.21
CA GLN A 274 29.95 -15.61 154.00
C GLN A 274 30.40 -14.66 155.11
N GLN A 275 30.40 -13.34 154.88
CA GLN A 275 30.63 -12.30 155.89
C GLN A 275 29.49 -12.26 156.92
N HIS A 276 28.23 -12.45 156.49
CA HIS A 276 27.11 -12.62 157.42
C HIS A 276 27.21 -13.92 158.22
N ALA A 277 27.70 -15.01 157.65
CA ALA A 277 28.00 -16.23 158.40
C ALA A 277 29.13 -16.01 159.42
N GLN A 278 30.21 -15.32 159.03
CA GLN A 278 31.34 -14.98 159.91
C GLN A 278 30.95 -13.96 161.01
N LEU A 279 30.08 -12.99 160.72
CA LEU A 279 29.49 -12.09 161.72
C LEU A 279 28.51 -12.83 162.63
N GLY A 280 27.78 -13.81 162.10
CA GLY A 280 26.95 -14.72 162.89
C GLY A 280 27.77 -15.57 163.86
N ASP A 281 28.98 -15.98 163.47
CA ASP A 281 29.91 -16.70 164.32
C ASP A 281 30.61 -15.77 165.34
N LEU A 282 31.01 -14.55 164.96
CA LEU A 282 31.61 -13.58 165.90
C LEU A 282 30.61 -13.00 166.91
N LEU A 283 29.33 -12.84 166.55
CA LEU A 283 28.28 -12.46 167.49
C LEU A 283 27.87 -13.62 168.43
N ARG A 284 28.28 -14.85 168.13
CA ARG A 284 28.05 -16.02 169.00
C ARG A 284 29.08 -16.10 170.15
N ASP A 285 30.23 -15.44 170.02
CA ASP A 285 31.33 -15.53 171.00
C ASP A 285 31.34 -14.43 172.08
N ILE A 286 30.42 -13.43 172.06
CA ILE A 286 30.48 -12.28 172.99
C ILE A 286 29.24 -12.11 173.91
N ALA A 287 28.16 -12.88 173.77
CA ALA A 287 27.07 -12.81 174.77
C ALA A 287 26.19 -14.07 174.86
N PRO A 288 25.69 -14.42 176.06
CA PRO A 288 25.15 -15.74 176.36
C PRO A 288 23.68 -15.95 175.96
N LYS A 289 23.42 -17.23 175.68
CA LYS A 289 22.19 -17.94 175.33
C LYS A 289 20.94 -17.52 176.13
N PRO A 290 19.78 -17.45 175.44
CA PRO A 290 18.66 -18.27 175.88
C PRO A 290 18.14 -19.17 174.76
N ALA A 291 17.76 -20.38 175.16
CA ALA A 291 17.02 -21.32 174.34
C ALA A 291 15.56 -20.89 174.25
N GLN A 292 15.05 -20.70 173.02
CA GLN A 292 13.62 -20.79 172.74
C GLN A 292 13.43 -21.61 171.46
N THR A 293 12.77 -22.75 171.63
CA THR A 293 12.34 -23.68 170.61
C THR A 293 10.97 -23.26 170.07
N ALA A 294 10.90 -22.81 168.82
CA ALA A 294 9.66 -22.78 168.05
C ALA A 294 9.95 -23.14 166.59
N ARG A 295 9.37 -24.26 166.14
CA ARG A 295 9.38 -24.76 164.77
C ARG A 295 8.41 -23.94 163.91
N ALA A 296 8.87 -23.36 162.80
CA ALA A 296 8.04 -23.03 161.64
C ALA A 296 8.95 -22.81 160.41
N GLY A 297 9.04 -23.82 159.55
CA GLY A 297 9.85 -23.81 158.34
C GLY A 297 9.10 -23.25 157.13
N LEU A 298 9.78 -22.32 156.46
CA LEU A 298 10.06 -22.26 155.02
C LEU A 298 8.97 -21.85 154.00
N ALA A 299 9.41 -20.84 153.23
CA ALA A 299 9.24 -20.62 151.80
C ALA A 299 7.97 -19.89 151.30
N THR A 300 8.02 -18.57 151.48
CA THR A 300 7.86 -17.50 150.45
C THR A 300 7.26 -17.95 149.10
N ALA A 301 6.03 -17.58 148.71
CA ALA A 301 5.56 -16.23 148.34
C ALA A 301 6.43 -15.58 147.25
N LYS A 302 5.94 -14.96 146.19
CA LYS A 302 4.61 -14.58 145.67
C LYS A 302 4.93 -14.23 144.19
N ARG A 303 4.08 -14.54 143.20
CA ARG A 303 3.07 -13.60 142.66
C ARG A 303 3.74 -12.28 142.20
N ALA A 304 3.50 -11.76 141.01
CA ALA A 304 2.35 -11.88 140.14
C ALA A 304 2.63 -11.07 138.87
N THR A 305 1.90 -11.38 137.80
CA THR A 305 1.30 -10.41 136.86
C THR A 305 2.25 -9.47 136.09
N GLY A 306 2.23 -9.39 134.77
CA GLY A 306 1.13 -9.68 133.86
C GLY A 306 0.99 -8.51 132.88
N SER A 307 0.51 -8.85 131.68
CA SER A 307 -0.04 -7.94 130.66
C SER A 307 0.97 -7.02 129.96
N ALA A 308 0.82 -6.62 128.70
CA ALA A 308 -0.02 -7.05 127.59
C ALA A 308 0.33 -6.15 126.38
N SER A 309 -0.06 -6.62 125.19
CA SER A 309 -0.44 -5.80 124.02
C SER A 309 0.73 -5.15 123.24
N THR A 310 0.75 -4.92 121.91
CA THR A 310 -0.26 -4.84 120.84
C THR A 310 0.49 -4.94 119.48
N LYS A 311 0.15 -5.85 118.55
CA LYS A 311 -0.58 -5.64 117.26
C LYS A 311 -0.12 -4.48 116.33
N ARG A 312 0.38 -4.81 115.12
CA ARG A 312 0.08 -4.21 113.76
C ARG A 312 1.15 -4.67 112.74
N LYS A 313 0.85 -5.39 111.65
CA LYS A 313 0.23 -5.01 110.34
C LYS A 313 0.97 -3.93 109.54
N GLY A 314 1.57 -4.35 108.41
CA GLY A 314 1.51 -3.67 107.10
C GLY A 314 2.72 -2.85 106.65
N LYS A 315 3.43 -3.33 105.63
CA LYS A 315 3.31 -2.86 104.24
C LYS A 315 3.88 -3.91 103.29
#